data_AF-A0A0D2MT94-F1
#
_entry.id   AF-A0A0D2MT94-F1
#
_cell.length_a   1.000
_cell.length_b   1.000
_cell.length_c   1.000
_cell.angle_alpha   90.00
_cell.angle_beta   90.00
_cell.angle_gamma   90.00
#
_symmetry.space_group_name_H-M   'P 1'
#
loop_
_entity.id
_entity.type
_entity.pdbx_description
1 polymer ?
#
loop_
_entity_poly.entity_id
_entity_poly.type
_entity_poly.pdbx_seq_one_letter_code
_entity_poly.pdbx_strand_id
1 'polypeptide(L)' 'MGHGPLKVDPAIERFNTMREEAYLHFRWTNRTVRTAVIGFLVVPATMYYIASTSNQRWDWTGKLKGESLNAKSTHDA' A
#
# COMPACT_ATOMS: atom_id res chain seq x y z
N MET A 1 17.98 -1.50 46.89
CA MET A 1 17.20 -1.48 45.63
C MET A 1 18.07 -2.15 44.58
N GLY A 2 17.92 -3.47 44.43
CA GLY A 2 18.85 -4.33 43.67
C GLY A 2 18.70 -4.15 42.16
N HIS A 3 19.82 -4.33 41.44
CA HIS A 3 19.87 -4.36 39.99
C HIS A 3 18.86 -5.39 39.46
N GLY A 4 17.92 -4.94 38.62
CA GLY A 4 17.01 -5.84 37.90
C GLY A 4 17.79 -6.82 37.02
N PRO A 5 17.16 -7.93 36.57
CA PRO A 5 17.82 -9.00 35.83
C PRO A 5 18.42 -8.55 34.48
N LEU A 6 18.04 -7.36 33.99
CA LEU A 6 18.48 -6.80 32.73
C LEU A 6 19.41 -5.61 32.96
N LYS A 7 20.56 -5.62 32.28
CA LYS A 7 21.40 -4.43 32.16
C LYS A 7 20.74 -3.46 31.19
N VAL A 8 20.14 -2.40 31.72
CA VAL A 8 19.51 -1.35 30.92
C VAL A 8 20.60 -0.51 30.24
N ASP A 9 20.62 -0.53 28.92
CA ASP A 9 21.47 0.36 28.12
C ASP A 9 20.70 1.65 27.81
N PRO A 10 21.15 2.82 28.30
CA PRO A 10 20.49 4.09 28.02
C PRO A 10 20.35 4.40 26.53
N ALA A 11 21.24 3.89 25.67
CA ALA A 11 21.16 4.13 24.23
C ALA A 11 19.96 3.38 23.60
N ILE A 12 19.71 2.14 24.05
CA ILE A 12 18.58 1.33 23.57
C ILE A 12 17.26 1.95 24.03
N GLU A 13 17.17 2.37 25.29
CA GLU A 13 15.97 3.01 25.82
C GLU A 13 15.64 4.31 25.06
N ARG A 14 16.64 5.15 24.78
CA ARG A 14 16.45 6.38 24.00
C ARG A 14 16.02 6.12 22.56
N PHE A 15 16.53 5.07 21.94
CA PHE A 15 16.10 4.68 20.61
C PHE A 15 14.66 4.15 20.62
N ASN A 16 14.30 3.41 21.66
CA ASN A 16 12.92 2.95 21.84
C ASN A 16 11.96 4.12 22.01
N THR A 17 12.27 5.05 22.91
CA THR A 17 11.44 6.25 23.11
C THR A 17 11.35 7.09 21.84
N MET A 18 12.46 7.32 21.12
CA MET A 18 12.44 8.05 19.85
C MET A 18 11.48 7.42 18.83
N ARG A 19 11.43 6.09 18.74
CA ARG A 19 10.55 5.38 17.79
C ARG A 19 9.10 5.38 18.23
N GLU A 20 8.84 5.13 19.50
CA GLU A 20 7.47 5.07 20.05
C GLU A 20 6.82 6.46 20.07
N GLU A 21 7.60 7.49 20.39
CA GLU A 21 7.13 8.88 20.50
C GLU A 21 7.30 9.69 19.20
N ALA A 22 7.68 9.04 18.09
CA ALA A 22 7.95 9.70 16.81
C ALA A 22 6.77 10.56 16.31
N TYR A 23 5.53 10.18 16.64
CA TYR A 23 4.32 10.92 16.26
C TYR A 23 4.18 12.27 16.97
N LEU A 24 4.71 12.42 18.20
CA LEU A 24 4.67 13.68 18.95
C LEU A 24 5.49 14.78 18.29
N HIS A 25 6.58 14.38 17.62
CA HIS A 25 7.50 15.29 16.95
C HIS A 25 7.29 15.36 15.43
N PHE A 26 6.24 14.71 14.92
CA PHE A 26 5.96 14.68 13.49
C PHE A 26 5.59 16.07 12.96
N ARG A 27 6.06 16.37 11.74
CA ARG A 27 5.74 17.61 11.02
C ARG A 27 5.42 17.33 9.57
N TRP A 28 4.39 18.02 9.06
CA TRP A 28 4.12 18.05 7.63
C TRP A 28 5.17 18.90 6.93
N THR A 29 5.93 18.26 6.06
CA THR A 29 6.94 18.87 5.18
C THR A 29 6.62 18.45 3.76
N ASN A 30 7.15 19.16 2.76
CA ASN A 30 6.90 18.81 1.36
C ASN A 30 7.27 17.35 1.05
N ARG A 31 8.30 16.81 1.73
CA ARG A 31 8.70 15.40 1.58
C ARG A 31 7.68 14.45 2.20
N THR A 32 7.28 14.66 3.46
CA THR A 32 6.35 13.75 4.16
C THR A 32 4.95 13.78 3.54
N VAL A 33 4.49 14.96 3.11
CA VAL A 33 3.23 15.10 2.37
C VAL A 33 3.27 14.33 1.06
N ARG A 34 4.35 14.46 0.26
CA ARG A 34 4.49 13.73 -1.00
C ARG A 34 4.46 12.22 -0.79
N THR A 35 5.19 11.72 0.22
CA THR A 35 5.18 10.29 0.55
C THR A 35 3.79 9.82 0.97
N ALA A 36 3.08 10.59 1.81
CA ALA A 36 1.73 10.26 2.25
C ALA A 36 0.73 10.23 1.07
N VAL A 37 0.74 11.25 0.22
CA VAL A 37 -0.15 11.34 -0.94
C VAL A 37 0.09 10.17 -1.92
N ILE A 38 1.35 9.86 -2.21
CA ILE A 38 1.66 8.74 -3.11
C ILE A 38 1.20 7.41 -2.50
N GLY A 39 1.55 7.16 -1.24
CA GLY A 39 1.29 5.89 -0.58
C GLY A 39 -0.18 5.64 -0.27
N PHE A 40 -0.91 6.65 0.20
CA PHE A 40 -2.29 6.49 0.66
C PHE A 40 -3.35 6.86 -0.38
N LEU A 41 -3.03 7.70 -1.37
CA LEU A 41 -3.99 8.13 -2.38
C LEU A 41 -3.65 7.57 -3.75
N VAL A 42 -2.45 7.88 -4.26
CA VAL A 42 -2.11 7.56 -5.66
C VAL A 42 -2.09 6.05 -5.88
N VAL A 43 -1.36 5.30 -5.05
CA VAL A 43 -1.22 3.84 -5.23
C VAL A 43 -2.56 3.12 -5.07
N PRO A 44 -3.37 3.34 -4.01
CA PRO A 44 -4.66 2.68 -3.90
C PRO A 44 -5.65 3.10 -4.99
N ALA A 45 -5.70 4.37 -5.36
CA ALA A 45 -6.61 4.86 -6.40
C ALA A 45 -6.26 4.28 -7.79
N THR A 46 -4.97 4.24 -8.15
CA THR A 46 -4.55 3.63 -9.42
C THR A 46 -4.82 2.12 -9.44
N MET A 47 -4.54 1.42 -8.34
CA MET A 47 -4.85 -0.01 -8.24
C MET A 47 -6.35 -0.28 -8.37
N TYR A 48 -7.18 0.50 -7.67
CA TYR A 48 -8.64 0.41 -7.79
C TYR A 48 -9.13 0.72 -9.20
N TYR A 49 -8.59 1.75 -9.84
CA TYR A 49 -8.94 2.11 -11.21
C TYR A 49 -8.62 0.99 -12.21
N ILE A 50 -7.42 0.41 -12.12
CA ILE A 50 -7.04 -0.72 -12.98
C ILE A 50 -7.93 -1.94 -12.72
N ALA A 51 -8.19 -2.25 -11.44
CA ALA A 51 -9.06 -3.35 -11.07
C ALA A 51 -10.47 -3.16 -11.62
N SER A 52 -11.09 -2.00 -11.39
CA SER A 52 -12.46 -1.70 -11.84
C SER A 52 -12.62 -1.71 -13.36
N THR A 53 -11.63 -1.22 -14.10
CA THR A 53 -11.67 -1.18 -15.59
C THR A 53 -11.36 -2.53 -16.23
N SER A 54 -10.59 -3.37 -15.56
CA SER A 54 -10.21 -4.71 -16.04
C SER A 54 -11.16 -5.80 -15.55
N ASN A 55 -11.92 -5.54 -14.49
CA ASN A 55 -12.85 -6.50 -13.91
C ASN A 55 -13.89 -6.92 -14.96
N GLN A 56 -14.00 -8.23 -15.19
CA GLN A 56 -14.94 -8.84 -16.15
C GLN A 56 -14.78 -8.36 -17.60
N ARG A 57 -13.69 -7.67 -17.93
CA ARG A 57 -13.44 -7.21 -19.30
C ARG A 57 -12.98 -8.33 -20.21
N TRP A 58 -12.27 -9.31 -19.65
CA TRP A 58 -11.59 -10.35 -20.41
C TRP A 58 -12.18 -11.72 -20.08
N ASP A 59 -12.62 -12.45 -21.12
CA ASP A 59 -13.03 -13.83 -21.01
C ASP A 59 -12.15 -14.69 -21.94
N TRP A 60 -11.45 -15.63 -21.34
CA TRP A 60 -10.52 -16.53 -22.00
C TRP A 60 -11.08 -17.94 -22.11
N THR A 61 -12.28 -18.17 -21.58
CA THR A 61 -12.88 -19.49 -21.47
C THR A 61 -13.29 -19.99 -22.85
N GLY A 62 -12.62 -21.04 -23.34
CA GLY A 62 -12.96 -21.70 -24.59
C GLY A 62 -12.70 -20.90 -25.88
N LYS A 63 -11.98 -19.78 -25.83
CA LYS A 63 -11.71 -18.92 -26.99
C LYS A 63 -10.73 -19.55 -27.97
N LEU A 64 -11.04 -19.50 -29.27
CA LEU A 64 -10.19 -19.99 -30.37
C LEU A 64 -9.22 -18.92 -30.88
N LYS A 65 -8.22 -19.34 -31.69
CA LYS A 65 -7.24 -18.42 -32.29
C LYS A 65 -7.93 -17.41 -33.21
N GLY A 66 -7.76 -16.13 -32.91
CA GLY A 66 -8.33 -15.02 -33.68
C GLY A 66 -9.67 -14.50 -33.15
N GLU A 67 -10.25 -15.16 -32.14
CA GLU A 67 -11.46 -14.67 -31.48
C GLU A 67 -11.17 -13.54 -30.48
N SER A 68 -12.13 -12.64 -30.34
CA SER A 68 -12.04 -11.54 -29.38
C SER A 68 -12.16 -12.06 -27.94
N LEU A 69 -11.22 -11.62 -27.10
CA LEU A 69 -11.18 -11.89 -25.65
C LEU A 69 -12.05 -10.91 -24.85
N ASN A 70 -12.62 -9.89 -25.50
CA ASN A 70 -13.44 -8.91 -24.82
C ASN A 70 -14.81 -9.52 -24.49
N ALA A 71 -15.13 -9.61 -23.20
CA ALA A 71 -16.37 -10.23 -22.72
C ALA A 71 -17.63 -9.56 -23.32
N LYS A 72 -17.58 -8.23 -23.53
CA LYS A 72 -18.70 -7.46 -24.09
C LYS A 72 -19.04 -7.85 -25.53
N SER A 73 -18.03 -8.18 -26.35
CA SER A 73 -18.23 -8.54 -27.76
C SER A 73 -18.91 -9.89 -27.98
N THR A 74 -18.95 -10.76 -26.97
CA THR A 74 -19.60 -12.08 -27.08
C THR A 74 -21.13 -11.98 -26.98
N HIS A 75 -21.66 -10.96 -26.30
CA HIS A 75 -23.11 -10.80 -26.06
C HIS A 75 -23.86 -10.10 -27.21
N ASP A 76 -23.13 -9.42 -28.11
CA ASP A 76 -23.68 -8.63 -29.22
C ASP A 76 -23.64 -9.40 -30.57
N ALA A 77 -23.23 -10.67 -30.56
CA ALA A 77 -23.09 -11.55 -31.73
C ALA A 77 -24.24 -12.56 -31.86
#